data_AF-A0AB39HYM3-F1
#
_entry.id   AF-A0AB39HYM3-F1
#
_cell.length_a   1.000
_cell.length_b   1.000
_cell.length_c   1.000
_cell.angle_alpha   90.00
_cell.angle_beta   90.00
_cell.angle_gamma   90.00
#
_symmetry.space_group_name_H-M   'P 1'
#
loop_
_entity.id
_entity.type
_entity.pdbx_description
1 polymer ?
#
loop_
_entity_poly.entity_id
_entity_poly.type
_entity_poly.pdbx_seq_one_letter_code
_entity_poly.pdbx_strand_id
1 'polypeptide(L)'
;MNALRYCPLTDAERPLLNKFYKSQGSPMRAAAQAQLWVARAEEIVAALCLSPQADGYWLTGLWVAERCRGQQIARQLIEAALQRNDGTIWLFCHPDLMHFYQQQGFSPCPGPPAALAERLARYQRSKPLLAMFRPQSSLAGSSPGNSTSV
;
A
#
# COMPACT_ATOMS: atom_id res chain seq x y z
N MET A 1 21.60 14.44 5.29
CA MET A 1 20.53 13.42 5.37
C MET A 1 20.44 12.74 4.03
N ASN A 2 20.57 11.42 3.98
CA ASN A 2 20.52 10.68 2.72
C ASN A 2 19.07 10.66 2.22
N ALA A 3 18.83 11.00 0.94
CA ALA A 3 17.48 11.09 0.40
C ALA A 3 16.82 9.70 0.35
N LEU A 4 15.61 9.58 0.91
CA LEU A 4 14.83 8.33 0.83
C LEU A 4 14.36 8.08 -0.59
N ARG A 5 14.52 6.85 -1.05
CA ARG A 5 14.02 6.35 -2.32
C ARG A 5 12.85 5.41 -2.07
N TYR A 6 11.82 5.54 -2.90
CA TYR A 6 10.64 4.69 -2.88
C TYR A 6 10.66 3.82 -4.13
N CYS A 7 10.81 2.51 -3.97
CA CYS A 7 10.99 1.61 -5.11
C CYS A 7 10.44 0.21 -4.84
N PRO A 8 10.13 -0.56 -5.89
CA PRO A 8 9.89 -1.99 -5.73
C PRO A 8 11.17 -2.69 -5.24
N LEU A 9 11.01 -3.77 -4.48
CA LEU A 9 12.06 -4.77 -4.26
C LEU A 9 11.97 -5.85 -5.33
N THR A 10 13.14 -6.32 -5.75
CA THR A 10 13.26 -7.53 -6.56
C THR A 10 13.07 -8.78 -5.70
N ASP A 11 12.81 -9.92 -6.33
CA ASP A 11 12.68 -11.20 -5.61
C ASP A 11 13.97 -11.60 -4.88
N ALA A 12 15.14 -11.27 -5.44
CA ALA A 12 16.43 -11.49 -4.80
C ALA A 12 16.59 -10.70 -3.49
N GLU A 13 15.94 -9.53 -3.39
CA GLU A 13 16.00 -8.66 -2.21
C GLU A 13 14.89 -8.95 -1.19
N ARG A 14 13.96 -9.86 -1.47
CA ARG A 14 12.88 -10.27 -0.54
C ARG A 14 13.36 -10.64 0.87
N PRO A 15 14.52 -11.32 1.06
CA PRO A 15 15.04 -11.58 2.41
C PRO A 15 15.31 -10.31 3.23
N LEU A 16 15.65 -9.19 2.57
CA LEU A 16 15.86 -7.90 3.24
C LEU A 16 14.57 -7.37 3.87
N LEU A 17 13.43 -7.56 3.21
CA LEU A 17 12.14 -7.16 3.76
C LEU A 17 11.76 -8.00 4.99
N ASN A 18 12.01 -9.31 4.94
CA ASN A 18 11.78 -10.18 6.11
C ASN A 18 12.70 -9.79 7.27
N LYS A 19 13.97 -9.45 6.99
CA LYS A 19 14.92 -8.92 7.99
C LYS A 19 14.41 -7.61 8.60
N PHE A 20 13.86 -6.71 7.79
CA PHE A 20 13.24 -5.47 8.26
C PHE A 20 12.07 -5.73 9.20
N TYR A 21 11.06 -6.53 8.81
CA TYR A 21 9.92 -6.81 9.71
C TYR A 21 10.39 -7.43 11.04
N LYS A 22 11.35 -8.34 10.99
CA LYS A 22 11.94 -8.95 12.20
C LYS A 22 12.62 -7.91 13.10
N SER A 23 13.39 -6.97 12.53
CA SER A 23 14.07 -5.93 13.32
C SER A 23 13.09 -4.96 13.99
N GLN A 24 11.87 -4.86 13.46
CA GLN A 24 10.78 -4.05 14.03
C GLN A 24 9.88 -4.84 15.00
N GLY A 25 10.21 -6.11 15.32
CA GLY A 25 9.38 -6.97 16.15
C GLY A 25 8.03 -7.35 15.52
N SER A 26 7.86 -7.13 14.22
CA SER A 26 6.61 -7.40 13.51
C SER A 26 6.50 -8.88 13.13
N PRO A 27 5.34 -9.54 13.33
CA PRO A 27 5.12 -10.91 12.88
C PRO A 27 4.89 -10.99 11.35
N MET A 28 4.87 -9.85 10.66
CA MET A 28 4.64 -9.79 9.21
C MET A 28 5.76 -10.46 8.42
N ARG A 29 5.41 -10.93 7.22
CA ARG A 29 6.34 -11.50 6.25
C ARG A 29 6.04 -10.93 4.87
N ALA A 30 7.05 -10.88 4.02
CA ALA A 30 6.90 -10.52 2.63
C ALA A 30 5.89 -11.47 1.94
N ALA A 31 4.74 -10.95 1.51
CA ALA A 31 3.67 -11.77 0.94
C ALA A 31 4.11 -12.46 -0.35
N ALA A 32 3.88 -13.77 -0.47
CA ALA A 32 4.21 -14.54 -1.67
C ALA A 32 3.44 -13.99 -2.87
N GLN A 33 4.11 -13.90 -4.03
CA GLN A 33 3.53 -13.39 -5.28
C GLN A 33 2.98 -11.95 -5.21
N ALA A 34 3.40 -11.17 -4.20
CA ALA A 34 3.09 -9.76 -4.10
C ALA A 34 4.23 -8.91 -4.67
N GLN A 35 3.88 -7.77 -5.27
CA GLN A 35 4.83 -6.70 -5.49
C GLN A 35 5.22 -6.11 -4.14
N LEU A 36 6.51 -6.06 -3.84
CA LEU A 36 7.03 -5.53 -2.59
C LEU A 36 7.53 -4.11 -2.84
N TRP A 37 7.14 -3.17 -1.99
CA TRP A 37 7.57 -1.77 -2.07
C TRP A 37 8.26 -1.35 -0.80
N VAL A 38 9.33 -0.58 -0.92
CA VAL A 38 10.10 -0.07 0.22
C VAL A 38 10.43 1.40 0.11
N ALA A 39 10.52 2.06 1.26
CA ALA A 39 11.28 3.29 1.42
C ALA A 39 12.65 2.94 1.98
N ARG A 40 13.72 3.33 1.29
CA ARG A 40 15.10 3.04 1.71
C ARG A 40 16.06 4.17 1.43
N ALA A 41 17.09 4.28 2.27
CA ALA A 41 18.34 4.94 1.94
C ALA A 41 19.41 3.86 1.84
N GLU A 42 20.28 3.72 2.85
CA GLU A 42 21.19 2.58 3.01
C GLU A 42 20.47 1.34 3.50
N GLU A 43 19.45 1.52 4.34
CA GLU A 43 18.61 0.47 4.87
C GLU A 43 17.14 0.71 4.54
N ILE A 44 16.34 -0.35 4.64
CA ILE A 44 14.88 -0.27 4.54
C ILE A 44 14.36 0.37 5.83
N VAL A 45 13.59 1.44 5.69
CA VAL A 45 12.94 2.16 6.80
C VAL A 45 11.42 2.06 6.76
N ALA A 46 10.84 1.69 5.62
CA ALA A 46 9.43 1.37 5.51
C ALA A 46 9.17 0.36 4.40
N ALA A 47 8.05 -0.34 4.49
CA ALA A 47 7.64 -1.30 3.48
C ALA A 47 6.12 -1.44 3.38
N LEU A 48 5.65 -1.92 2.23
CA LEU A 48 4.30 -2.44 2.00
C LEU A 48 4.32 -3.55 0.95
N CYS A 49 3.25 -4.32 0.85
CA CYS A 49 3.05 -5.36 -0.15
C CYS A 49 1.76 -5.09 -0.94
N LEU A 50 1.79 -5.27 -2.26
CA LEU A 50 0.63 -5.25 -3.15
C LEU A 50 0.42 -6.64 -3.76
N SER A 51 -0.60 -7.35 -3.30
CA SER A 51 -0.99 -8.66 -3.86
C SER A 51 -2.02 -8.46 -4.98
N PRO A 52 -1.82 -9.01 -6.19
CA PRO A 52 -2.79 -8.88 -7.29
C PRO A 52 -4.18 -9.38 -6.91
N GLN A 53 -5.22 -8.69 -7.39
CA GLN A 53 -6.63 -9.04 -7.33
C GLN A 53 -7.24 -8.89 -8.74
N ALA A 54 -8.48 -9.36 -8.94
CA ALA A 54 -9.12 -9.36 -10.26
C ALA A 54 -9.06 -7.98 -10.97
N ASP A 55 -9.38 -6.90 -10.24
CA ASP A 55 -9.45 -5.53 -10.81
C ASP A 55 -8.48 -4.55 -10.13
N GLY A 56 -7.33 -5.05 -9.63
CA GLY A 56 -6.31 -4.21 -9.00
C GLY A 56 -5.46 -4.96 -7.98
N TYR A 57 -5.28 -4.40 -6.78
CA TYR A 57 -4.36 -4.92 -5.77
C TYR A 57 -4.87 -4.81 -4.35
N TRP A 58 -4.44 -5.73 -3.50
CA TRP A 58 -4.64 -5.68 -2.05
C TRP A 58 -3.36 -5.24 -1.35
N LEU A 59 -3.42 -4.10 -0.68
CA LEU A 59 -2.34 -3.53 0.11
C LEU A 59 -2.32 -4.16 1.50
N THR A 60 -1.15 -4.72 1.85
CA THR A 60 -0.89 -5.32 3.17
C THR A 60 0.50 -4.97 3.66
N GLY A 61 0.76 -5.25 4.94
CA GLY A 61 2.12 -5.17 5.49
C GLY A 61 2.72 -3.76 5.56
N LEU A 62 1.91 -2.70 5.50
CA LEU A 62 2.43 -1.34 5.65
C LEU A 62 3.09 -1.18 7.02
N TRP A 63 4.38 -0.85 7.02
CA TRP A 63 5.14 -0.63 8.24
C TRP A 63 6.19 0.47 8.03
N VAL A 64 6.31 1.38 8.99
CA VAL A 64 7.38 2.39 9.04
C VAL A 64 8.16 2.18 10.34
N ALA A 65 9.48 2.16 10.22
CA ALA A 65 10.40 2.05 11.35
C ALA A 65 10.08 3.12 12.39
N GLU A 66 10.07 2.74 13.67
CA GLU A 66 9.61 3.62 14.75
C GLU A 66 10.35 4.96 14.78
N ARG A 67 11.68 4.91 14.65
CA ARG A 67 12.56 6.09 14.55
C ARG A 67 12.29 7.01 13.35
N CYS A 68 11.53 6.55 12.36
CA CYS A 68 11.23 7.27 11.12
C CYS A 68 9.75 7.68 11.01
N ARG A 69 8.91 7.43 12.03
CA ARG A 69 7.50 7.84 12.05
C ARG A 69 7.38 9.36 12.15
N GLY A 70 6.21 9.89 11.78
CA GLY A 70 5.94 11.34 11.76
C GLY A 70 6.51 12.09 10.55
N GLN A 71 7.30 11.43 9.70
CA GLN A 71 7.97 12.05 8.54
C GLN A 71 7.23 11.82 7.21
N GLN A 72 5.93 11.51 7.25
CA GLN A 72 5.09 11.23 6.08
C GLN A 72 5.57 10.08 5.16
N ILE A 73 6.52 9.26 5.60
CA ILE A 73 7.11 8.15 4.81
C ILE A 73 6.03 7.16 4.35
N ALA A 74 5.08 6.80 5.22
CA ALA A 74 3.98 5.91 4.87
C ALA A 74 3.16 6.47 3.69
N ARG A 75 2.83 7.77 3.74
CA ARG A 75 2.09 8.45 2.67
C ARG A 75 2.87 8.44 1.36
N GLN A 76 4.15 8.83 1.39
CA GLN A 76 4.98 8.86 0.18
C GLN A 76 5.20 7.46 -0.41
N LEU A 77 5.35 6.43 0.43
CA LEU A 77 5.47 5.04 0.00
C LEU A 77 4.18 4.52 -0.66
N ILE A 78 3.02 4.83 -0.07
CA ILE A 78 1.72 4.51 -0.66
C ILE A 78 1.60 5.19 -2.03
N GLU A 79 1.80 6.50 -2.13
CA GLU A 79 1.69 7.22 -3.41
C GLU A 79 2.63 6.66 -4.48
N ALA A 80 3.89 6.39 -4.14
CA ALA A 80 4.84 5.81 -5.08
C ALA A 80 4.39 4.43 -5.60
N ALA A 81 3.83 3.59 -4.72
CA ALA A 81 3.31 2.29 -5.10
C ALA A 81 2.05 2.40 -5.98
N LEU A 82 1.18 3.36 -5.68
CA LEU A 82 -0.07 3.62 -6.40
C LEU A 82 0.14 4.25 -7.78
N GLN A 83 1.15 5.11 -7.94
CA GLN A 83 1.45 5.75 -9.23
C GLN A 83 1.92 4.75 -10.30
N ARG A 84 2.41 3.58 -9.89
CA ARG A 84 2.98 2.56 -10.77
C ARG A 84 2.06 1.35 -10.97
N ASN A 85 0.86 1.40 -10.41
CA ASN A 85 -0.12 0.32 -10.47
C ASN A 85 -1.49 0.88 -10.82
N ASP A 86 -2.06 0.38 -11.91
CA ASP A 86 -3.44 0.67 -12.29
C ASP A 86 -4.43 -0.23 -11.52
N GLY A 87 -5.71 0.18 -11.55
CA GLY A 87 -6.79 -0.57 -10.93
C GLY A 87 -7.06 -0.15 -9.49
N THR A 88 -8.02 -0.80 -8.85
CA THR A 88 -8.44 -0.44 -7.49
C THR A 88 -7.46 -1.00 -6.47
N ILE A 89 -7.05 -0.17 -5.51
CA ILE A 89 -6.30 -0.63 -4.35
C ILE A 89 -7.26 -0.82 -3.19
N TRP A 90 -7.33 -2.04 -2.66
CA TRP A 90 -8.05 -2.35 -1.43
C TRP A 90 -7.09 -2.50 -0.26
N LEU A 91 -7.55 -2.22 0.95
CA LEU A 91 -6.83 -2.51 2.17
C LEU A 91 -7.79 -2.84 3.32
N PHE A 92 -7.26 -3.51 4.35
CA PHE A 92 -7.94 -3.63 5.63
C PHE A 92 -7.18 -2.84 6.68
N CYS A 93 -7.88 -2.04 7.46
CA CYS A 93 -7.27 -1.23 8.51
C CYS A 93 -8.10 -1.26 9.80
N HIS A 94 -7.45 -0.87 10.90
CA HIS A 94 -8.14 -0.59 12.15
C HIS A 94 -8.90 0.76 12.03
N PRO A 95 -10.05 0.93 12.71
CA PRO A 95 -10.81 2.18 12.76
C PRO A 95 -9.95 3.42 13.03
N ASP A 96 -8.99 3.32 13.95
CA ASP A 96 -8.09 4.43 14.30
C ASP A 96 -7.19 4.88 13.14
N LEU A 97 -6.98 4.02 12.14
CA LEU A 97 -6.20 4.33 10.94
C LEU A 97 -7.08 4.80 9.77
N MET A 98 -8.41 4.81 9.93
CA MET A 98 -9.33 5.20 8.86
C MET A 98 -9.05 6.64 8.41
N HIS A 99 -8.92 7.58 9.34
CA HIS A 99 -8.65 8.97 9.00
C HIS A 99 -7.31 9.13 8.28
N PHE A 100 -6.28 8.37 8.70
CA PHE A 100 -5.01 8.33 7.99
C PHE A 100 -5.27 7.97 6.52
N TYR A 101 -5.85 6.81 6.22
CA TYR A 101 -6.08 6.35 4.85
C TYR A 101 -7.00 7.26 4.03
N GLN A 102 -7.99 7.91 4.66
CA GLN A 102 -8.83 8.91 3.99
C GLN A 102 -8.01 10.09 3.45
N GLN A 103 -7.01 10.55 4.19
CA GLN A 103 -6.09 11.61 3.72
C GLN A 103 -5.20 11.18 2.54
N GLN A 104 -5.16 9.88 2.23
CA GLN A 104 -4.52 9.33 1.02
C GLN A 104 -5.56 8.96 -0.05
N GLY A 105 -6.79 9.46 0.03
CA GLY A 105 -7.83 9.25 -0.98
C GLY A 105 -8.52 7.88 -0.92
N PHE A 106 -8.32 7.10 0.15
CA PHE A 106 -9.10 5.88 0.37
C PHE A 106 -10.47 6.20 0.96
N SER A 107 -11.49 5.45 0.55
CA SER A 107 -12.85 5.54 1.09
C SER A 107 -13.27 4.20 1.69
N PRO A 108 -14.19 4.18 2.68
CA PRO A 108 -14.77 2.93 3.18
C PRO A 108 -15.33 2.06 2.05
N CYS A 109 -15.04 0.76 2.10
CA CYS A 109 -15.44 -0.21 1.07
C CYS A 109 -16.45 -1.20 1.67
N PRO A 110 -17.77 -1.00 1.47
CA PRO A 110 -18.77 -1.94 1.97
C PRO A 110 -18.81 -3.25 1.16
N GLY A 111 -18.36 -3.24 -0.10
CA GLY A 111 -18.38 -4.40 -1.00
C GLY A 111 -17.05 -4.65 -1.70
N PRO A 112 -16.01 -5.15 -0.99
CA PRO A 112 -14.78 -5.57 -1.65
C PRO A 112 -15.01 -6.84 -2.50
N PRO A 113 -14.11 -7.16 -3.46
CA PRO A 113 -14.14 -8.41 -4.21
C PRO A 113 -14.34 -9.63 -3.32
N ALA A 114 -15.05 -10.66 -3.81
CA ALA A 114 -15.46 -11.83 -3.00
C ALA A 114 -14.29 -12.46 -2.21
N ALA A 115 -13.12 -12.63 -2.85
CA ALA A 115 -11.92 -13.16 -2.20
C ALA A 115 -11.41 -12.29 -1.03
N LEU A 116 -11.58 -10.96 -1.11
CA LEU A 116 -11.26 -10.03 -0.04
C LEU A 116 -12.37 -9.99 1.02
N ALA A 117 -13.64 -10.07 0.63
CA ALA A 117 -14.76 -10.14 1.57
C ALA A 117 -14.65 -11.36 2.49
N GLU A 118 -14.33 -12.54 1.95
CA GLU A 118 -14.11 -13.76 2.73
C GLU A 118 -12.94 -13.63 3.72
N ARG A 119 -11.84 -13.00 3.27
CA ARG A 119 -10.68 -12.73 4.13
C ARG A 119 -11.02 -11.76 5.24
N LEU A 120 -11.75 -10.68 4.93
CA LEU A 120 -12.19 -9.69 5.90
C LEU A 120 -13.07 -10.34 6.97
N ALA A 121 -14.07 -11.12 6.56
CA ALA A 121 -14.95 -11.83 7.49
C ALA A 121 -14.18 -12.76 8.44
N ARG A 122 -13.12 -13.41 7.96
CA ARG A 122 -12.23 -14.23 8.80
C ARG A 122 -11.44 -13.39 9.80
N TYR A 123 -10.86 -12.27 9.38
CA TYR A 123 -10.11 -11.39 10.29
C TYR A 123 -11.01 -10.70 11.32
N GLN A 124 -12.24 -10.35 10.94
CA GLN A 124 -13.23 -9.71 11.80
C GLN A 124 -13.67 -10.58 12.99
N ARG A 125 -13.40 -11.88 12.95
CA ARG A 125 -13.62 -12.78 14.12
C ARG A 125 -12.74 -12.43 15.32
N SER A 126 -11.60 -11.77 15.11
CA SER A 126 -10.63 -11.47 16.18
C SER A 126 -10.11 -10.03 16.19
N LYS A 127 -10.35 -9.26 15.13
CA LYS A 127 -9.86 -7.87 14.99
C LYS A 127 -10.96 -6.99 14.43
N PRO A 128 -11.16 -5.75 14.92
CA PRO A 128 -12.19 -4.86 14.40
C PRO A 128 -11.73 -4.20 13.09
N LEU A 129 -11.38 -4.97 12.07
CA LEU A 129 -10.91 -4.43 10.80
C LEU A 129 -12.07 -3.96 9.92
N LEU A 130 -11.84 -2.91 9.16
CA LEU A 130 -12.72 -2.44 8.09
C LEU A 130 -11.98 -2.42 6.76
N ALA A 131 -12.72 -2.58 5.66
CA ALA A 131 -12.18 -2.46 4.32
C ALA A 131 -12.26 -1.02 3.82
N MET A 132 -11.21 -0.61 3.12
CA MET A 132 -11.17 0.65 2.38
C MET A 132 -10.67 0.38 0.96
N PHE A 133 -11.02 1.27 0.03
CA PHE A 133 -10.58 1.19 -1.34
C PHE A 133 -10.23 2.56 -1.90
N ARG A 134 -9.35 2.58 -2.90
CA ARG A 134 -9.07 3.75 -3.73
C ARG A 134 -9.02 3.27 -5.18
N PRO A 135 -9.95 3.68 -6.05
CA PRO A 135 -9.80 3.45 -7.48
C PRO A 135 -8.60 4.24 -7.97
N GLN A 136 -7.71 3.62 -8.74
CA GLN A 136 -6.68 4.36 -9.44
C GLN A 136 -7.17 4.67 -10.85
N SER A 137 -7.17 5.94 -11.22
CA SER A 137 -7.41 6.36 -12.58
C SER A 137 -6.21 5.92 -13.41
N SER A 138 -6.46 5.08 -14.41
CA SER A 138 -5.45 4.83 -15.44
C SER A 138 -5.06 6.19 -16.03
N LEU A 139 -3.77 6.51 -16.09
CA LEU A 139 -3.27 7.69 -16.80
C LEU A 139 -3.55 7.66 -18.32
N ALA A 140 -4.38 6.74 -18.81
CA ALA A 140 -4.93 6.73 -20.15
C ALA A 140 -6.17 7.62 -20.23
N GLY A 141 -5.99 8.94 -20.37
CA GLY A 141 -7.12 9.83 -20.68
C GLY A 141 -6.97 11.32 -20.43
N SER A 142 -5.81 11.84 -20.03
CA SER A 142 -5.61 13.30 -19.95
C SER A 142 -4.70 13.78 -21.08
N SER A 143 -5.26 13.84 -22.30
CA SER A 143 -4.83 14.85 -23.28
C SER A 143 -5.70 16.09 -23.09
N PRO A 144 -5.21 17.18 -22.47
CA PRO A 144 -5.82 18.49 -22.64
C PRO A 144 -5.33 19.05 -23.98
N GLY A 145 -5.99 18.65 -25.06
CA GLY A 145 -5.64 19.05 -26.42
C GLY A 145 -6.61 20.07 -27.00
N ASN A 146 -6.64 21.26 -26.38
CA ASN A 146 -7.00 22.56 -26.94
C ASN A 146 -8.28 22.69 -27.83
N SER A 147 -9.38 23.16 -27.23
CA SER A 147 -10.31 24.04 -27.95
C SER A 147 -9.70 25.44 -27.98
N THR A 148 -9.10 25.80 -29.11
CA THR A 148 -8.90 27.21 -29.50
C THR A 148 -9.53 27.42 -30.86
N SER A 149 -10.47 28.35 -30.86
CA SER A 149 -11.04 29.13 -31.95
C SER A 149 -10.26 29.20 -33.26
N VAL A 150 -10.96 28.93 -34.38
CA VAL A 150 -11.08 29.85 -35.53
C VAL A 150 -12.45 29.65 -36.18
#